data_AF-A0A484HM21-F1
#
_entry.id   AF-A0A484HM21-F1
#
_cell.length_a   1.000
_cell.length_b   1.000
_cell.length_c   1.000
_cell.angle_alpha   90.00
_cell.angle_beta   90.00
_cell.angle_gamma   90.00
#
_symmetry.space_group_name_H-M   'P 1'
#
loop_
_entity.id
_entity.type
_entity.pdbx_description
1 polymer ?
#
loop_
_entity_poly.entity_id
_entity_poly.type
_entity_poly.pdbx_seq_one_letter_code
_entity_poly.pdbx_strand_id
1 'polypeptide(L)'
;MITLQAHLERFYRVIGITKKKGWGFNQFCKIDGAFYTTEYTYNDKTKQWHPHIHIFALLNEWIDQEELAETWHDITLDSYIVDIRRVKKTKEHGYSKAVAEVCKYALKFGDLSVENTWDAFLTLKGKRLTGSFGSMHGVKIPEKATDDMPLEELPYIEMFYCFVFGAKSYYDLEITKDVKPNKRNEE
;
A
#
# COMPACT_ATOMS: atom_id res chain seq x y z
N MET A 1 -17.43 -6.45 -19.80
CA MET A 1 -16.86 -6.53 -18.44
C MET A 1 -15.41 -6.07 -18.55
N ILE A 2 -15.00 -5.05 -17.79
CA ILE A 2 -13.65 -4.46 -17.91
C ILE A 2 -12.67 -5.33 -17.13
N THR A 3 -11.62 -5.80 -17.79
CA THR A 3 -10.63 -6.70 -17.18
C THR A 3 -9.72 -5.95 -16.23
N LEU A 4 -9.07 -6.67 -15.30
CA LEU A 4 -8.06 -6.10 -14.41
C LEU A 4 -6.90 -5.46 -15.20
N GLN A 5 -6.53 -6.08 -16.32
CA GLN A 5 -5.51 -5.57 -17.25
C GLN A 5 -5.89 -4.19 -17.83
N ALA A 6 -7.14 -4.00 -18.26
CA ALA A 6 -7.60 -2.73 -18.81
C ALA A 6 -7.56 -1.61 -17.75
N HIS A 7 -7.92 -1.93 -16.50
CA HIS A 7 -7.78 -0.98 -15.41
C HIS A 7 -6.31 -0.62 -15.16
N LEU A 8 -5.43 -1.62 -15.08
CA LEU A 8 -4.01 -1.41 -14.85
C LEU A 8 -3.38 -0.43 -15.87
N GLU A 9 -3.73 -0.58 -17.14
CA GLU A 9 -3.28 0.34 -18.20
C GLU A 9 -3.77 1.78 -18.00
N ARG A 10 -5.03 1.94 -17.56
CA ARG A 10 -5.59 3.25 -17.20
C ARG A 10 -4.85 3.86 -16.00
N PHE A 11 -4.49 3.08 -14.98
CA PHE A 11 -3.67 3.57 -13.85
C PHE A 11 -2.30 4.08 -14.29
N TYR A 12 -1.62 3.36 -15.19
CA TYR A 12 -0.32 3.82 -15.67
C TYR A 12 -0.41 5.13 -16.46
N ARG A 13 -1.57 5.46 -17.04
CA ARG A 13 -1.80 6.79 -17.63
C ARG A 13 -1.84 7.87 -16.56
N VAL A 14 -2.51 7.64 -15.42
CA VAL A 14 -2.52 8.57 -14.27
C VAL A 14 -1.09 8.87 -13.82
N ILE A 15 -0.28 7.83 -13.57
CA ILE A 15 1.11 7.97 -13.11
C ILE A 15 2.01 8.59 -14.21
N GLY A 16 1.71 8.33 -15.48
CA GLY A 16 2.43 8.93 -16.60
C GLY A 16 2.18 10.43 -16.73
N ILE A 17 0.96 10.88 -16.44
CA ILE A 17 0.56 12.29 -16.46
C ILE A 17 1.28 13.08 -15.36
N THR A 18 1.46 12.49 -14.16
CA THR A 18 2.21 13.17 -13.08
C THR A 18 3.70 13.33 -13.41
N LYS A 19 4.27 12.45 -14.25
CA LYS A 19 5.70 12.44 -14.60
C LYS A 19 6.05 13.30 -15.82
N LYS A 20 5.13 13.52 -16.75
CA LYS A 20 5.39 14.33 -17.96
C LYS A 20 4.96 15.78 -17.73
N LYS A 21 5.93 16.65 -17.42
CA LYS A 21 5.76 18.11 -17.45
C LYS A 21 5.20 18.53 -18.81
N GLY A 22 3.91 18.82 -18.92
CA GLY A 22 3.35 19.52 -20.10
C GLY A 22 2.25 18.84 -20.91
N TRP A 23 1.54 17.84 -20.39
CA TRP A 23 0.24 17.45 -20.98
C TRP A 23 -0.92 18.05 -20.15
N GLY A 24 -1.26 19.31 -20.48
CA GLY A 24 -2.43 20.02 -19.95
C GLY A 24 -2.28 20.47 -18.50
N PHE A 25 -2.81 21.66 -18.20
CA PHE A 25 -3.04 22.11 -16.83
C PHE A 25 -4.16 21.25 -16.22
N ASN A 26 -3.81 20.13 -15.59
CA ASN A 26 -4.74 19.34 -14.78
C ASN A 26 -4.34 19.37 -13.31
N GLN A 27 -5.22 18.86 -12.45
CA GLN A 27 -5.04 18.93 -11.00
C GLN A 27 -3.77 18.23 -10.48
N PHE A 28 -3.26 17.21 -11.19
CA PHE A 28 -2.03 16.52 -10.78
C PHE A 28 -0.78 17.41 -10.92
N CYS A 29 -0.82 18.47 -11.74
CA CYS A 29 0.28 19.42 -11.87
C CYS A 29 0.53 20.25 -10.60
N LYS A 30 -0.44 20.29 -9.67
CA LYS A 30 -0.31 20.97 -8.38
C LYS A 30 0.52 20.17 -7.36
N ILE A 31 0.89 18.92 -7.69
CA ILE A 31 1.68 18.02 -6.84
C ILE A 31 3.17 18.28 -7.06
N ASP A 32 3.87 18.67 -6.00
CA ASP A 32 5.33 18.86 -5.99
C ASP A 32 6.08 17.53 -5.84
N GLY A 33 5.56 16.65 -4.98
CA GLY A 33 6.10 15.30 -4.77
C GLY A 33 5.09 14.41 -4.09
N ALA A 34 5.10 13.12 -4.42
CA ALA A 34 4.18 12.16 -3.83
C ALA A 34 4.76 10.75 -3.83
N PHE A 35 4.16 9.89 -3.03
CA PHE A 35 4.23 8.45 -3.20
C PHE A 35 2.83 7.86 -3.24
N TYR A 36 2.71 6.72 -3.90
CA TYR A 36 1.42 6.07 -4.13
C TYR A 36 1.54 4.56 -3.98
N THR A 37 0.40 3.95 -3.69
CA THR A 37 0.18 2.51 -3.73
C THR A 37 -1.11 2.23 -4.51
N THR A 38 -1.17 1.07 -5.17
CA THR A 38 -2.40 0.58 -5.78
C THR A 38 -3.00 -0.54 -4.95
N GLU A 39 -4.32 -0.54 -4.87
CA GLU A 39 -5.14 -1.57 -4.23
C GLU A 39 -6.03 -2.21 -5.29
N TYR A 40 -6.21 -3.53 -5.23
CA TYR A 40 -7.10 -4.24 -6.14
C TYR A 40 -8.10 -5.04 -5.34
N THR A 41 -9.35 -4.59 -5.36
CA THR A 41 -10.47 -5.29 -4.71
C THR A 41 -11.39 -5.88 -5.77
N TYR A 42 -12.10 -6.94 -5.42
CA TYR A 42 -13.08 -7.58 -6.30
C TYR A 42 -14.45 -7.59 -5.64
N ASN A 43 -15.47 -7.22 -6.39
CA ASN A 43 -16.85 -7.24 -5.91
C ASN A 43 -17.56 -8.50 -6.42
N ASP A 44 -17.83 -9.43 -5.50
CA ASP A 44 -18.46 -10.71 -5.84
C ASP A 44 -19.90 -10.60 -6.34
N LYS A 45 -20.61 -9.51 -6.07
CA LYS A 45 -21.99 -9.30 -6.53
C LYS A 45 -22.01 -8.80 -7.97
N THR A 46 -21.18 -7.82 -8.29
CA THR A 46 -21.11 -7.22 -9.64
C THR A 46 -20.16 -7.98 -10.56
N LYS A 47 -19.33 -8.88 -10.01
CA LYS A 47 -18.27 -9.62 -10.72
C LYS A 47 -17.27 -8.70 -11.41
N GLN A 48 -16.90 -7.62 -10.74
CA GLN A 48 -16.03 -6.57 -11.28
C GLN A 48 -14.85 -6.30 -10.37
N TRP A 49 -13.73 -5.92 -10.99
CA TRP A 49 -12.56 -5.41 -10.31
C TRP A 49 -12.77 -3.93 -9.96
N HIS A 50 -12.43 -3.57 -8.72
CA HIS A 50 -12.47 -2.21 -8.17
C HIS A 50 -11.06 -1.84 -7.70
N PRO A 51 -10.22 -1.38 -8.63
CA PRO A 51 -8.89 -0.91 -8.31
C PRO A 51 -8.92 0.52 -7.76
N HIS A 52 -8.10 0.77 -6.75
CA HIS A 52 -7.90 2.09 -6.14
C HIS A 52 -6.44 2.51 -6.24
N ILE A 53 -6.21 3.82 -6.28
CA ILE A 53 -4.89 4.41 -6.06
C ILE A 53 -4.96 5.29 -4.82
N HIS A 54 -4.04 5.02 -3.89
CA HIS A 54 -3.86 5.83 -2.70
C HIS A 54 -2.61 6.67 -2.89
N ILE A 55 -2.72 7.99 -2.74
CA ILE A 55 -1.62 8.92 -2.98
C ILE A 55 -1.43 9.78 -1.73
N PHE A 56 -0.19 9.83 -1.23
CA PHE A 56 0.24 10.84 -0.27
C PHE A 56 1.03 11.90 -1.02
N ALA A 57 0.51 13.12 -1.09
CA ALA A 57 1.05 14.19 -1.92
C ALA A 57 1.40 15.46 -1.13
N LEU A 58 2.52 16.06 -1.51
CA LEU A 58 2.89 17.44 -1.21
C LEU A 58 2.35 18.33 -2.33
N LEU A 59 1.56 19.33 -1.95
CA LEU A 59 0.88 20.22 -2.89
C LEU A 59 1.47 21.63 -2.81
N ASN A 60 1.68 22.25 -3.97
CA ASN A 60 1.96 23.69 -4.07
C ASN A 60 0.66 24.50 -3.98
N GLU A 61 -0.42 23.95 -4.53
CA GLU A 61 -1.76 24.54 -4.52
C GLU A 61 -2.81 23.48 -4.21
N TRP A 62 -3.93 23.88 -3.62
CA TRP A 62 -5.01 22.94 -3.32
C TRP A 62 -5.64 22.38 -4.61
N ILE A 63 -5.92 21.08 -4.59
CA ILE A 63 -6.57 20.40 -5.72
C ILE A 63 -8.07 20.66 -5.66
N ASP A 64 -8.63 21.06 -6.79
CA ASP A 64 -10.07 21.09 -7.00
C ASP A 64 -10.60 19.66 -7.20
N GLN A 65 -11.57 19.26 -6.38
CA GLN A 65 -12.07 17.89 -6.38
C GLN A 65 -12.96 17.59 -7.59
N GLU A 66 -13.71 18.58 -8.10
CA GLU A 66 -14.59 18.39 -9.26
C GLU A 66 -13.76 18.24 -10.53
N GLU A 67 -12.77 19.14 -10.74
CA GLU A 67 -11.86 19.04 -11.89
C GLU A 67 -11.00 17.77 -11.84
N LEU A 68 -10.63 17.31 -10.63
CA LEU A 68 -9.94 16.03 -10.47
C LEU A 68 -10.86 14.86 -10.83
N ALA A 69 -12.13 14.89 -10.42
CA ALA A 69 -13.10 13.85 -10.75
C ALA A 69 -13.35 13.74 -12.25
N GLU A 70 -13.40 14.86 -12.97
CA GLU A 70 -13.48 14.90 -14.44
C GLU A 70 -12.23 14.29 -15.07
N THR A 71 -11.05 14.74 -14.65
CA THR A 71 -9.77 14.17 -15.12
C THR A 71 -9.69 12.67 -14.83
N TRP A 72 -10.19 12.24 -13.67
CA TRP A 72 -10.24 10.84 -13.27
C TRP A 72 -11.18 10.05 -14.17
N HIS A 73 -12.34 10.60 -14.50
CA HIS A 73 -13.27 9.98 -15.43
C HIS A 73 -12.73 9.92 -16.85
N ASP A 74 -12.02 10.94 -17.34
CA ASP A 74 -11.40 10.89 -18.66
C ASP A 74 -10.35 9.77 -18.78
N ILE A 75 -9.66 9.48 -17.67
CA ILE A 75 -8.65 8.41 -17.63
C ILE A 75 -9.30 7.04 -17.42
N THR A 76 -10.24 6.93 -16.49
CA THR A 76 -10.86 5.66 -16.10
C THR A 76 -12.01 5.25 -17.00
N LEU A 77 -12.70 6.22 -17.62
CA LEU A 77 -13.89 6.09 -18.47
C LEU A 77 -15.14 5.52 -17.78
N ASP A 78 -15.10 5.29 -16.47
CA ASP A 78 -16.17 4.63 -15.73
C ASP A 78 -16.28 5.06 -14.26
N SER A 79 -15.42 5.97 -13.77
CA SER A 79 -15.43 6.41 -12.38
C SER A 79 -15.19 7.91 -12.25
N TYR A 80 -15.95 8.55 -11.38
CA TYR A 80 -15.71 9.92 -10.90
C TYR A 80 -15.26 9.93 -9.42
N ILE A 81 -15.02 8.76 -8.84
CA ILE A 81 -14.82 8.63 -7.40
C ILE A 81 -13.39 9.06 -7.04
N VAL A 82 -13.29 10.22 -6.40
CA VAL A 82 -12.06 10.76 -5.83
C VAL A 82 -12.33 11.29 -4.43
N ASP A 83 -11.38 11.11 -3.52
CA ASP A 83 -11.44 11.63 -2.14
C ASP A 83 -10.13 12.36 -1.83
N ILE A 84 -10.23 13.62 -1.45
CA ILE A 84 -9.07 14.49 -1.19
C ILE A 84 -9.20 15.04 0.22
N ARG A 85 -8.22 14.74 1.05
CA ARG A 85 -8.22 15.17 2.46
C ARG A 85 -6.90 15.77 2.85
N ARG A 86 -6.97 16.89 3.58
CA ARG A 86 -5.79 17.49 4.16
C ARG A 86 -5.35 16.67 5.37
N VAL A 87 -4.14 16.12 5.31
CA VAL A 87 -3.57 15.37 6.44
C VAL A 87 -3.22 16.33 7.57
N LYS A 88 -3.77 16.09 8.76
CA LYS A 88 -3.46 16.87 9.97
C LYS A 88 -2.30 16.24 10.72
N LYS A 89 -1.33 17.07 11.13
CA LYS A 89 -0.21 16.65 11.97
C LYS A 89 -0.71 16.29 13.36
N THR A 90 -0.37 15.10 13.83
CA THR A 90 -0.61 14.69 15.23
C THR A 90 0.63 14.95 16.08
N LYS A 91 0.45 15.19 17.40
CA LYS A 91 1.58 15.49 18.31
C LYS A 91 2.52 14.29 18.49
N GLU A 92 1.97 13.08 18.64
CA GLU A 92 2.74 11.87 18.93
C GLU A 92 3.41 11.28 17.68
N HIS A 93 2.71 11.28 16.55
CA HIS A 93 3.08 10.48 15.38
C HIS A 93 3.28 11.34 14.12
N GLY A 94 3.16 12.66 14.22
CA GLY A 94 3.29 13.55 13.07
C GLY A 94 2.31 13.15 11.95
N TYR A 95 2.86 12.78 10.80
CA TYR A 95 2.13 12.31 9.61
C TYR A 95 2.16 10.79 9.42
N SER A 96 2.83 10.03 10.30
CA SER A 96 3.10 8.61 10.07
C SER A 96 1.84 7.77 9.93
N LYS A 97 0.74 8.11 10.62
CA LYS A 97 -0.55 7.43 10.48
C LYS A 97 -1.10 7.50 9.04
N ALA A 98 -1.04 8.67 8.41
CA ALA A 98 -1.51 8.85 7.04
C ALA A 98 -0.58 8.20 6.02
N VAL A 99 0.74 8.24 6.27
CA VAL A 99 1.72 7.49 5.47
C VAL A 99 1.46 5.99 5.56
N ALA A 100 1.23 5.46 6.77
CA ALA A 100 0.92 4.06 7.00
C ALA A 100 -0.39 3.64 6.34
N GLU A 101 -1.41 4.51 6.36
CA GLU A 101 -2.68 4.27 5.67
C GLU A 101 -2.46 4.10 4.16
N VAL A 102 -1.74 5.00 3.50
CA VAL A 102 -1.41 4.84 2.07
C VAL A 102 -0.59 3.58 1.82
N CYS A 103 0.39 3.27 2.67
CA CYS A 103 1.24 2.09 2.50
C CYS A 103 0.53 0.75 2.78
N LYS A 104 -0.51 0.72 3.62
CA LYS A 104 -1.27 -0.48 4.01
C LYS A 104 -1.84 -1.23 2.80
N TYR A 105 -2.21 -0.49 1.76
CA TYR A 105 -3.02 -1.02 0.66
C TYR A 105 -2.23 -1.74 -0.44
N ALA A 106 -0.89 -1.74 -0.37
CA ALA A 106 -0.07 -2.48 -1.32
C ALA A 106 -0.22 -4.02 -1.20
N LEU A 107 -0.85 -4.53 -0.14
CA LEU A 107 -0.81 -5.95 0.25
C LEU A 107 -2.17 -6.60 0.53
N LYS A 108 -3.30 -5.92 0.29
CA LYS A 108 -4.62 -6.43 0.73
C LYS A 108 -5.25 -7.40 -0.28
N PHE A 109 -4.74 -8.63 -0.34
CA PHE A 109 -5.36 -9.74 -1.10
C PHE A 109 -6.24 -10.66 -0.23
N GLY A 110 -6.28 -10.44 1.09
CA GLY A 110 -6.88 -11.38 2.05
C GLY A 110 -8.39 -11.64 1.89
N ASP A 111 -9.10 -10.75 1.18
CA ASP A 111 -10.54 -10.86 0.96
C ASP A 111 -10.90 -11.48 -0.41
N LEU A 112 -9.91 -11.91 -1.22
CA LEU A 112 -10.13 -12.50 -2.55
C LEU A 112 -10.27 -14.02 -2.49
N SER A 113 -11.09 -14.59 -3.39
CA SER A 113 -11.10 -16.04 -3.62
C SER A 113 -9.76 -16.53 -4.19
N VAL A 114 -9.51 -17.83 -4.15
CA VAL A 114 -8.28 -18.44 -4.70
C VAL A 114 -8.14 -18.14 -6.20
N GLU A 115 -9.24 -18.23 -6.94
CA GLU A 115 -9.30 -17.97 -8.38
C GLU A 115 -8.98 -16.51 -8.69
N ASN A 116 -9.61 -15.57 -7.96
CA ASN A 116 -9.36 -14.13 -8.14
C ASN A 116 -7.94 -13.75 -7.72
N THR A 117 -7.40 -14.40 -6.69
CA THR A 117 -6.00 -14.21 -6.27
C THR A 117 -5.03 -14.66 -7.37
N TRP A 118 -5.33 -15.79 -8.02
CA TRP A 118 -4.53 -16.28 -9.14
C TRP A 118 -4.60 -15.37 -10.36
N ASP A 119 -5.79 -14.88 -10.73
CA ASP A 119 -5.98 -13.92 -11.82
C ASP A 119 -5.26 -12.59 -11.55
N ALA A 120 -5.39 -12.08 -10.32
CA ALA A 120 -4.65 -10.89 -9.87
C ALA A 120 -3.14 -11.12 -9.95
N PHE A 121 -2.64 -12.27 -9.49
CA PHE A 121 -1.22 -12.59 -9.56
C PHE A 121 -0.72 -12.60 -11.01
N LEU A 122 -1.41 -13.31 -11.92
CA LEU A 122 -0.99 -13.38 -13.33
C LEU A 122 -0.96 -12.00 -14.00
N THR A 123 -1.91 -11.13 -13.66
CA THR A 123 -2.01 -9.78 -14.23
C THR A 123 -0.98 -8.81 -13.62
N LEU A 124 -0.78 -8.87 -12.31
CA LEU A 124 0.03 -7.91 -11.55
C LEU A 124 1.50 -8.33 -11.42
N LYS A 125 1.84 -9.59 -11.71
CA LYS A 125 3.23 -10.07 -11.64
C LYS A 125 4.15 -9.23 -12.52
N GLY A 126 5.23 -8.73 -11.90
CA GLY A 126 6.23 -7.88 -12.57
C GLY A 126 5.76 -6.44 -12.83
N LYS A 127 4.58 -6.06 -12.34
CA LYS A 127 4.07 -4.68 -12.40
C LYS A 127 4.47 -3.93 -11.13
N ARG A 128 4.68 -2.63 -11.26
CA ARG A 128 5.05 -1.76 -10.14
C ARG A 128 3.77 -1.25 -9.47
N LEU A 129 3.45 -1.79 -8.29
CA LEU A 129 2.23 -1.45 -7.52
C LEU A 129 2.42 -0.25 -6.58
N THR A 130 3.67 0.13 -6.32
CA THR A 130 4.02 1.27 -5.48
C THR A 130 5.05 2.14 -6.18
N GLY A 131 5.06 3.44 -5.89
CA GLY A 131 6.05 4.32 -6.46
C GLY A 131 6.09 5.69 -5.80
N SER A 132 7.12 6.45 -6.12
CA SER A 132 7.25 7.86 -5.71
C SER A 132 7.74 8.72 -6.86
N PHE A 133 7.50 10.02 -6.77
CA PHE A 133 7.97 11.03 -7.74
C PHE A 133 8.11 12.40 -7.07
N GLY A 134 8.76 13.34 -7.78
CA GLY A 134 8.98 14.71 -7.32
C GLY A 134 9.84 14.77 -6.06
N SER A 135 9.56 15.74 -5.18
CA SER A 135 10.32 15.96 -3.94
C SER A 135 10.28 14.81 -2.92
N MET A 136 9.37 13.84 -3.10
CA MET A 136 9.29 12.63 -2.27
C MET A 136 10.01 11.42 -2.88
N HIS A 137 10.67 11.57 -4.02
CA HIS A 137 11.42 10.50 -4.68
C HIS A 137 12.91 10.59 -4.37
N GLY A 138 13.55 9.43 -4.15
CA GLY A 138 14.99 9.36 -3.93
C GLY A 138 15.43 9.89 -2.57
N VAL A 139 14.54 9.85 -1.57
CA VAL A 139 14.95 10.03 -0.16
C VAL A 139 16.06 9.03 0.10
N LYS A 140 17.27 9.54 0.36
CA LYS A 140 18.39 8.72 0.78
C LYS A 140 18.08 8.23 2.17
N ILE A 141 17.49 7.04 2.24
CA ILE A 141 17.34 6.31 3.48
C ILE A 141 18.77 6.01 3.94
N PRO A 142 19.21 6.48 5.12
CA PRO A 142 20.50 6.08 5.65
C PRO A 142 20.57 4.55 5.68
N GLU A 143 21.72 3.95 5.36
CA GLU A 143 21.90 2.49 5.28
C GLU A 143 21.39 1.75 6.54
N LYS A 144 21.38 2.45 7.68
CA LYS A 144 20.73 2.04 8.92
C LYS A 144 19.40 2.77 9.09
N ALA A 145 18.34 2.22 8.51
CA ALA A 145 16.95 2.56 8.82
C ALA A 145 16.16 1.33 9.33
N THR A 146 16.88 0.27 9.67
CA THR A 146 16.39 -0.70 10.65
C THR A 146 16.37 0.01 11.99
N ASP A 147 15.29 -0.14 12.77
CA ASP A 147 15.42 -0.05 14.23
C ASP A 147 16.65 -0.90 14.56
N ASP A 148 17.67 -0.32 15.20
CA ASP A 148 18.86 -1.08 15.59
C ASP A 148 18.34 -2.30 16.35
N MET A 149 18.40 -3.47 15.71
CA MET A 149 18.01 -4.72 16.35
C MET A 149 18.91 -4.76 17.57
N PRO A 150 18.33 -4.79 18.80
CA PRO A 150 19.12 -4.65 20.00
C PRO A 150 20.27 -5.66 19.90
N LEU A 151 21.51 -5.15 19.93
CA LEU A 151 22.72 -5.98 19.82
C LEU A 151 22.78 -7.03 20.94
N GLU A 152 22.05 -6.76 22.02
CA GLU A 152 21.81 -7.66 23.13
C GLU A 152 20.55 -8.49 22.87
N GLU A 153 20.65 -9.83 22.99
CA GLU A 153 19.47 -10.68 23.08
C GLU A 153 18.54 -10.11 24.17
N LEU A 154 17.30 -9.79 23.83
CA LEU A 154 16.29 -9.42 24.82
C LEU A 154 15.58 -10.68 25.32
N PRO A 155 15.13 -10.71 26.59
CA PRO A 155 14.33 -11.83 27.07
C PRO A 155 13.06 -11.96 26.23
N TYR A 156 12.76 -13.19 25.78
CA TYR A 156 11.61 -13.49 24.94
C TYR A 156 10.89 -14.75 25.41
N ILE A 157 9.61 -14.87 25.06
CA ILE A 157 8.81 -16.06 25.36
C ILE A 157 8.71 -16.89 24.08
N GLU A 158 9.19 -18.11 24.15
CA GLU A 158 9.11 -19.11 23.08
C GLU A 158 7.84 -19.94 23.28
N MET A 159 6.96 -19.95 22.28
CA MET A 159 5.67 -20.67 22.32
C MET A 159 5.63 -21.68 21.19
N PHE A 160 5.51 -22.98 21.51
CA PHE A 160 5.34 -24.04 20.51
C PHE A 160 3.90 -24.49 20.47
N TYR A 161 3.30 -24.35 19.28
CA TYR A 161 1.95 -24.80 19.02
C TYR A 161 1.96 -26.09 18.20
N CYS A 162 1.16 -27.07 18.60
CA CYS A 162 0.91 -28.29 17.82
C CYS A 162 -0.49 -28.24 17.22
N PHE A 163 -0.62 -28.66 15.96
CA PHE A 163 -1.92 -28.74 15.31
C PHE A 163 -2.60 -30.05 15.67
N VAL A 164 -3.78 -29.97 16.29
CA VAL A 164 -4.57 -31.13 16.70
C VAL A 164 -5.71 -31.35 15.72
N PHE A 165 -5.72 -32.53 15.09
CA PHE A 165 -6.74 -32.92 14.13
C PHE A 165 -7.99 -33.48 14.83
N GLY A 166 -9.17 -32.98 14.47
CA GLY A 166 -10.43 -33.45 15.04
C GLY A 166 -11.65 -32.83 14.32
N ALA A 167 -12.85 -33.15 14.79
CA ALA A 167 -14.10 -32.63 14.22
C ALA A 167 -14.15 -31.08 14.19
N LYS A 168 -13.48 -30.43 15.14
CA LYS A 168 -13.03 -29.04 15.04
C LYS A 168 -11.53 -29.05 15.29
N SER A 169 -10.73 -28.77 14.27
CA SER A 169 -9.28 -28.72 14.40
C SER A 169 -8.84 -27.40 15.04
N TYR A 170 -7.78 -27.43 15.83
CA TYR A 170 -7.24 -26.27 16.54
C TYR A 170 -5.72 -26.38 16.72
N TYR A 171 -5.08 -25.28 17.09
CA TYR A 171 -3.69 -25.26 17.54
C TYR A 171 -3.69 -25.27 19.06
N ASP A 172 -3.04 -26.27 19.65
CA ASP A 172 -2.83 -26.34 21.09
C ASP A 172 -1.44 -25.82 21.45
N LEU A 173 -1.30 -25.13 22.57
CA LEU A 173 -0.02 -24.61 23.05
C LEU A 173 0.66 -25.68 23.89
N GLU A 174 1.69 -26.32 23.33
CA GLU A 174 2.39 -27.44 23.98
C GLU A 174 3.49 -26.97 24.93
N ILE A 175 4.21 -25.92 24.56
CA ILE A 175 5.39 -25.47 25.32
C ILE A 175 5.37 -23.95 25.38
N THR A 176 5.58 -23.44 26.60
CA THR A 176 5.94 -22.03 26.83
C THR A 176 7.26 -22.00 27.58
N LYS A 177 8.24 -21.30 27.02
CA LYS A 177 9.58 -21.19 27.60
C LYS A 177 9.95 -19.72 27.71
N ASP A 178 10.28 -19.28 28.92
CA ASP A 178 10.92 -17.99 29.17
C ASP A 178 12.41 -18.13 28.82
N VAL A 179 12.85 -17.45 27.76
CA VAL A 179 14.24 -17.46 27.30
C VAL A 179 14.90 -16.18 27.73
N LYS A 180 15.88 -16.32 28.62
CA LYS A 180 16.74 -15.22 29.06
C LYS A 180 17.93 -15.06 28.09
N PRO A 181 18.45 -13.83 27.93
CA PRO A 181 19.61 -13.56 27.09
C PRO A 181 20.80 -14.43 27.51
N ASN A 182 21.44 -15.11 26.57
CA ASN A 182 22.65 -15.87 26.86
C ASN A 182 23.86 -14.95 26.65
N LYS A 183 24.67 -14.70 27.69
CA LYS A 183 25.89 -13.86 27.63
C LYS A 183 27.04 -14.50 26.83
N ARG A 184 26.75 -15.29 25.81
CA ARG A 184 27.72 -16.14 25.13
C ARG A 184 27.79 -15.75 23.66
N ASN A 185 28.36 -14.57 23.40
CA ASN A 185 28.96 -14.15 22.13
C ASN A 185 29.74 -12.83 22.35
N GLU A 186 30.64 -12.82 23.33
CA GLU A 186 31.76 -11.88 23.41
C GLU A 186 33.05 -12.69 23.19
N GLU A 187 33.36 -13.00 21.92
CA GLU A 187 34.71 -13.37 21.44
C GLU A 187 34.98 -12.63 20.13
#